data_AF-A0A1E8Q758-F1
#
_entry.id   AF-A0A1E8Q758-F1
#
_cell.length_a   1.000
_cell.length_b   1.000
_cell.length_c   1.000
_cell.angle_alpha   90.00
_cell.angle_beta   90.00
_cell.angle_gamma   90.00
#
_symmetry.space_group_name_H-M   'P 1'
#
loop_
_entity.id
_entity.type
_entity.pdbx_description
1 polymer ?
#
loop_
_entity_poly.entity_id
_entity_poly.type
_entity_poly.pdbx_seq_one_letter_code
_entity_poly.pdbx_strand_id
1 'polypeptide(L)'
;MLWPSREPWPTCTTPWWSHEADDYFQPHHVPNPLVAVLQLFAADAPTIRFAPGADLLQVLWCPVHHIDLPDQEGAYAPAVRLIWRDTAVAVKGGITHPPSPADVDDTMVPEPCVLHPEQVLEYSLDLPDELWKRVGPYDQWGGTEWIRGDGTRFWYDLNYQYDLSVAPGTKAGGWARWHAKDPYPMPCAGCGRQLELLLSFGSVERDDGAGSWNTEERDDWRITCLTLGRGGDLQIFYCPSDPTHPHHVMVQG
;
A
#
# COMPACT_ATOMS: atom_id res chain seq x y z
N MET A 1 -1.54 -16.89 -7.85
CA MET A 1 -2.40 -16.63 -6.68
C MET A 1 -3.23 -17.88 -6.38
N LEU A 2 -3.43 -18.24 -5.11
CA LEU A 2 -4.25 -19.39 -4.68
C LEU A 2 -5.73 -19.05 -4.82
N TRP A 3 -6.44 -19.61 -5.80
CA TRP A 3 -7.85 -19.28 -6.01
C TRP A 3 -8.73 -20.52 -6.11
N PRO A 4 -9.89 -20.61 -5.43
CA PRO A 4 -10.77 -21.76 -5.54
C PRO A 4 -11.35 -21.94 -6.95
N SER A 5 -11.21 -23.14 -7.52
CA SER A 5 -11.63 -23.49 -8.89
C SER A 5 -13.11 -23.28 -9.20
N ARG A 6 -13.96 -23.28 -8.18
CA ARG A 6 -15.42 -23.13 -8.32
C ARG A 6 -15.91 -21.72 -8.03
N GLU A 7 -15.03 -20.83 -7.59
CA GLU A 7 -15.38 -19.46 -7.28
C GLU A 7 -15.09 -18.57 -8.49
N PRO A 8 -16.08 -17.81 -8.99
CA PRO A 8 -15.88 -16.93 -10.13
C PRO A 8 -14.82 -15.87 -9.79
N TRP A 9 -14.04 -15.48 -10.80
CA TRP A 9 -13.06 -14.42 -10.64
C TRP A 9 -13.76 -13.06 -10.45
N PRO A 10 -13.32 -12.21 -9.50
CA PRO A 10 -13.96 -10.92 -9.26
C PRO A 10 -13.81 -9.97 -10.46
N THR A 11 -14.83 -9.13 -10.65
CA THR A 11 -14.86 -8.12 -11.72
C THR A 11 -15.26 -6.75 -11.17
N CYS A 12 -14.81 -5.68 -11.83
CA CYS A 12 -15.22 -4.30 -11.59
C CYS A 12 -16.35 -3.89 -12.54
N THR A 13 -17.32 -3.14 -12.03
CA THR A 13 -18.35 -2.48 -12.84
C THR A 13 -18.43 -0.98 -12.57
N THR A 14 -17.53 -0.45 -11.73
CA THR A 14 -17.46 0.97 -11.42
C THR A 14 -17.00 1.73 -12.66
N PRO A 15 -17.64 2.85 -13.05
CA PRO A 15 -17.15 3.69 -14.14
C PRO A 15 -15.70 4.09 -13.90
N TRP A 16 -14.90 4.06 -14.96
CA TRP A 16 -13.48 4.37 -14.89
C TRP A 16 -13.18 5.65 -15.66
N TRP A 17 -12.03 6.23 -15.34
CA TRP A 17 -11.57 7.47 -15.93
C TRP A 17 -10.75 7.21 -17.18
N SER A 18 -11.20 7.74 -18.31
CA SER A 18 -10.46 7.66 -19.57
C SER A 18 -10.07 9.05 -20.06
N HIS A 19 -8.79 9.22 -20.39
CA HIS A 19 -8.26 10.42 -21.03
C HIS A 19 -8.71 10.59 -22.49
N GLU A 20 -9.14 9.50 -23.13
CA GLU A 20 -9.44 9.46 -24.56
C GLU A 20 -10.92 9.71 -24.87
N ALA A 21 -11.77 9.71 -23.85
CA ALA A 21 -13.21 9.81 -24.02
C ALA A 21 -13.71 11.25 -23.99
N ASP A 22 -14.76 11.53 -24.80
CA ASP A 22 -15.43 12.84 -24.85
C ASP A 22 -16.04 13.23 -23.49
N ASP A 23 -16.47 12.23 -22.71
CA ASP A 23 -16.79 12.34 -21.30
C ASP A 23 -15.76 11.50 -20.53
N TYR A 24 -15.06 12.14 -19.60
CA TYR A 24 -13.99 11.54 -18.80
C TYR A 24 -14.44 10.28 -18.03
N PHE A 25 -15.75 10.08 -17.87
CA PHE A 25 -16.34 8.88 -17.25
C PHE A 25 -16.84 7.89 -18.29
N GLN A 26 -16.30 6.67 -18.25
CA GLN A 26 -16.74 5.59 -19.10
C GLN A 26 -17.15 4.37 -18.26
N PRO A 27 -18.30 3.74 -18.54
CA PRO A 27 -18.57 2.42 -18.00
C PRO A 27 -17.57 1.43 -18.61
N HIS A 28 -17.24 0.36 -17.88
CA HIS A 28 -16.56 -0.77 -18.50
C HIS A 28 -17.44 -1.39 -19.59
N HIS A 29 -16.84 -1.76 -20.72
CA HIS A 29 -17.57 -2.39 -21.83
C HIS A 29 -18.17 -3.76 -21.44
N VAL A 30 -17.49 -4.47 -20.55
CA VAL A 30 -17.92 -5.69 -19.86
C VAL A 30 -17.43 -5.61 -18.40
N PRO A 31 -18.02 -6.31 -17.42
CA PRO A 31 -17.46 -6.36 -16.07
C PRO A 31 -15.97 -6.74 -16.13
N ASN A 32 -15.09 -5.79 -15.75
CA ASN A 32 -13.66 -5.88 -16.02
C ASN A 32 -12.99 -6.79 -14.98
N PRO A 33 -12.35 -7.92 -15.37
CA PRO A 33 -11.62 -8.78 -14.43
C PRO A 33 -10.61 -8.01 -13.59
N LEU A 34 -10.59 -8.24 -12.28
CA LEU A 34 -9.58 -7.61 -11.41
C LEU A 34 -8.23 -8.29 -11.58
N VAL A 35 -7.13 -7.55 -11.49
CA VAL A 35 -5.79 -8.15 -11.48
C VAL A 35 -5.42 -8.60 -10.08
N ALA A 36 -4.66 -9.70 -10.00
CA ALA A 36 -4.12 -10.20 -8.74
C ALA A 36 -2.89 -9.39 -8.34
N VAL A 37 -2.91 -8.79 -7.15
CA VAL A 37 -1.87 -7.85 -6.71
C VAL A 37 -0.99 -8.48 -5.65
N LEU A 38 -1.62 -8.96 -4.57
CA LEU A 38 -0.92 -9.45 -3.40
C LEU A 38 -1.64 -10.67 -2.86
N GLN A 39 -0.84 -11.65 -2.43
CA GLN A 39 -1.29 -12.70 -1.56
C GLN A 39 -0.36 -12.75 -0.34
N LEU A 40 -0.92 -12.48 0.84
CA LEU A 40 -0.19 -12.33 2.08
C LEU A 40 -0.70 -13.33 3.12
N PHE A 41 0.19 -14.17 3.64
CA PHE A 41 -0.15 -15.10 4.72
C PHE A 41 -0.05 -14.39 6.07
N ALA A 42 -0.89 -14.79 7.03
CA ALA A 42 -0.88 -14.20 8.38
C ALA A 42 0.46 -14.37 9.10
N ALA A 43 1.19 -15.45 8.82
CA ALA A 43 2.52 -15.70 9.36
C ALA A 43 3.57 -14.66 8.90
N ASP A 44 3.37 -14.07 7.72
CA ASP A 44 4.30 -13.12 7.09
C ASP A 44 4.02 -11.67 7.48
N ALA A 45 2.89 -11.40 8.16
CA ALA A 45 2.48 -10.06 8.59
C ALA A 45 1.89 -10.10 10.01
N PRO A 46 2.72 -10.35 11.03
CA PRO A 46 2.27 -10.54 12.42
C PRO A 46 1.68 -9.28 13.06
N THR A 47 1.90 -8.10 12.48
CA THR A 47 1.46 -6.80 13.00
C THR A 47 0.06 -6.40 12.54
N ILE A 48 -0.50 -7.05 11.50
CA ILE A 48 -1.84 -6.76 11.01
C ILE A 48 -2.86 -7.78 11.54
N ARG A 49 -4.11 -7.35 11.69
CA ARG A 49 -5.20 -8.22 12.12
C ARG A 49 -5.86 -8.87 10.90
N PHE A 50 -5.85 -10.19 10.87
CA PHE A 50 -6.62 -10.96 9.89
C PHE A 50 -8.08 -11.13 10.33
N ALA A 51 -8.98 -11.30 9.35
CA ALA A 51 -10.38 -11.59 9.62
C ALA A 51 -10.53 -12.92 10.39
N PRO A 52 -11.55 -13.07 11.27
CA PRO A 52 -11.77 -14.31 12.01
C PRO A 52 -11.83 -15.55 11.11
N GLY A 53 -10.99 -16.54 11.39
CA GLY A 53 -10.93 -17.79 10.64
C GLY A 53 -10.16 -17.71 9.31
N ALA A 54 -9.54 -16.58 8.99
CA ALA A 54 -8.68 -16.42 7.83
C ALA A 54 -7.19 -16.37 8.23
N ASP A 55 -6.35 -17.00 7.42
CA ASP A 55 -4.88 -16.97 7.49
C ASP A 55 -4.25 -16.49 6.17
N LEU A 56 -5.09 -16.10 5.20
CA LEU A 56 -4.70 -15.57 3.89
C LEU A 56 -5.47 -14.29 3.56
N LEU A 57 -4.75 -13.25 3.17
CA LEU A 57 -5.29 -12.04 2.56
C LEU A 57 -4.94 -12.04 1.08
N GLN A 58 -5.93 -11.80 0.24
CA GLN A 58 -5.74 -11.58 -1.19
C GLN A 58 -6.23 -10.19 -1.55
N VAL A 59 -5.38 -9.47 -2.27
CA VAL A 59 -5.69 -8.14 -2.80
C VAL A 59 -5.80 -8.25 -4.30
N LEU A 60 -6.94 -7.82 -4.81
CA LEU A 60 -7.19 -7.65 -6.22
C LEU A 60 -7.65 -6.22 -6.47
N TRP A 61 -7.38 -5.67 -7.64
CA TRP A 61 -7.95 -4.37 -8.01
C TRP A 61 -8.29 -4.28 -9.50
N CYS A 62 -9.12 -3.29 -9.84
CA CYS A 62 -9.34 -2.92 -11.23
C CYS A 62 -8.07 -2.20 -11.73
N PRO A 63 -7.44 -2.62 -12.84
CA PRO A 63 -6.19 -2.04 -13.32
C PRO A 63 -6.42 -0.75 -14.11
N VAL A 64 -7.36 0.10 -13.67
CA VAL A 64 -7.60 1.44 -14.20
C VAL A 64 -8.02 2.36 -13.06
N HIS A 65 -7.89 3.68 -13.28
CA HIS A 65 -8.29 4.67 -12.30
C HIS A 65 -9.80 4.90 -12.28
N HIS A 66 -10.36 5.04 -11.08
CA HIS A 66 -11.73 5.49 -10.86
C HIS A 66 -11.71 6.82 -10.11
N ILE A 67 -12.40 7.84 -10.64
CA ILE A 67 -12.55 9.13 -9.94
C ILE A 67 -13.32 8.91 -8.64
N ASP A 68 -14.40 8.16 -8.70
CA ASP A 68 -15.23 7.79 -7.56
C ASP A 68 -15.21 6.28 -7.37
N LEU A 69 -15.19 5.86 -6.11
CA LEU A 69 -15.45 4.49 -5.71
C LEU A 69 -16.79 4.42 -4.96
N PRO A 70 -17.39 3.22 -4.83
CA PRO A 70 -18.53 3.05 -3.94
C PRO A 70 -18.20 3.62 -2.56
N ASP A 71 -19.02 4.54 -2.08
CA ASP A 71 -18.89 5.23 -0.80
C ASP A 71 -17.65 6.14 -0.63
N GLN A 72 -16.93 6.45 -1.72
CA GLN A 72 -15.77 7.35 -1.70
C GLN A 72 -15.69 8.24 -2.96
N GLU A 73 -16.27 9.43 -2.86
CA GLU A 73 -16.20 10.47 -3.90
C GLU A 73 -14.79 11.07 -4.00
N GLY A 74 -14.30 11.31 -5.22
CA GLY A 74 -12.97 11.90 -5.45
C GLY A 74 -11.82 11.02 -4.93
N ALA A 75 -11.97 9.70 -5.03
CA ALA A 75 -10.96 8.71 -4.67
C ALA A 75 -9.72 8.75 -5.58
N TYR A 76 -9.91 8.91 -6.90
CA TYR A 76 -8.84 8.83 -7.91
C TYR A 76 -7.96 7.58 -7.76
N ALA A 77 -8.58 6.44 -7.49
CA ALA A 77 -7.93 5.20 -7.06
C ALA A 77 -8.45 3.99 -7.85
N PRO A 78 -7.69 2.88 -7.91
CA PRO A 78 -8.23 1.63 -8.45
C PRO A 78 -9.32 1.07 -7.52
N ALA A 79 -10.29 0.35 -8.08
CA ALA A 79 -11.31 -0.32 -7.28
C ALA A 79 -10.72 -1.57 -6.63
N VAL A 80 -10.39 -1.47 -5.34
CA VAL A 80 -9.76 -2.55 -4.57
C VAL A 80 -10.79 -3.56 -4.04
N ARG A 81 -10.37 -4.82 -3.98
CA ARG A 81 -11.07 -5.91 -3.28
C ARG A 81 -10.09 -6.63 -2.36
N LEU A 82 -10.48 -6.69 -1.08
CA LEU A 82 -9.81 -7.46 -0.05
C LEU A 82 -10.60 -8.76 0.16
N ILE A 83 -9.92 -9.89 0.06
CA ILE A 83 -10.53 -11.21 0.22
C ILE A 83 -9.76 -11.97 1.29
N TRP A 84 -10.43 -12.19 2.42
CA TRP A 84 -9.91 -12.95 3.55
C TRP A 84 -10.29 -14.42 3.40
N ARG A 85 -9.33 -15.32 3.51
CA ARG A 85 -9.54 -16.76 3.31
C ARG A 85 -8.83 -17.61 4.35
N ASP A 86 -9.40 -18.79 4.56
CA ASP A 86 -8.70 -19.96 5.09
C ASP A 86 -7.95 -20.65 3.93
N THR A 87 -6.63 -20.76 4.03
CA THR A 87 -5.75 -21.43 3.06
C THR A 87 -6.19 -22.87 2.80
N ALA A 88 -6.70 -23.59 3.82
CA ALA A 88 -7.15 -24.97 3.68
C ALA A 88 -8.34 -25.12 2.71
N VAL A 89 -9.12 -24.04 2.54
CA VAL A 89 -10.21 -23.94 1.56
C VAL A 89 -9.67 -23.49 0.20
N ALA A 90 -8.77 -22.50 0.18
CA ALA A 90 -8.24 -21.89 -1.05
C ALA A 90 -7.40 -22.84 -1.92
N VAL A 91 -6.73 -23.83 -1.32
CA VAL A 91 -5.79 -24.74 -2.01
C VAL A 91 -6.48 -25.81 -2.87
N LYS A 92 -7.82 -25.99 -2.80
CA LYS A 92 -8.54 -27.12 -3.42
C LYS A 92 -8.88 -26.96 -4.92
N GLY A 93 -7.95 -26.41 -5.71
CA GLY A 93 -7.99 -26.38 -7.17
C GLY A 93 -7.83 -24.95 -7.68
N GLY A 94 -6.69 -24.65 -8.30
CA GLY A 94 -6.29 -23.29 -8.66
C GLY A 94 -6.76 -22.87 -10.05
N ILE A 95 -7.37 -21.69 -10.15
CA ILE A 95 -7.27 -20.91 -11.40
C ILE A 95 -5.80 -20.54 -11.56
N THR A 96 -5.11 -21.14 -12.53
CA THR A 96 -3.69 -20.86 -12.80
C THR A 96 -3.49 -19.63 -13.68
N HIS A 97 -4.53 -19.22 -14.41
CA HIS A 97 -4.53 -18.04 -15.26
C HIS A 97 -5.82 -17.26 -15.00
N PRO A 98 -5.78 -16.15 -14.24
CA PRO A 98 -6.95 -15.28 -14.12
C PRO A 98 -7.34 -14.73 -15.49
N PRO A 99 -8.63 -14.43 -15.73
CA PRO A 99 -9.06 -13.79 -16.97
C PRO A 99 -8.33 -12.46 -17.19
N SER A 100 -7.90 -12.19 -18.43
CA SER A 100 -7.29 -10.91 -18.77
C SER A 100 -8.31 -9.77 -18.66
N PRO A 101 -7.95 -8.62 -18.06
CA PRO A 101 -8.79 -7.43 -18.07
C PRO A 101 -9.01 -6.94 -19.50
N ALA A 102 -10.19 -6.38 -19.76
CA ALA A 102 -10.50 -5.73 -21.03
C ALA A 102 -10.00 -4.28 -21.06
N ASP A 103 -10.20 -3.56 -19.95
CA ASP A 103 -9.72 -2.20 -19.73
C ASP A 103 -8.51 -2.27 -18.80
N VAL A 104 -7.33 -1.80 -19.25
CA VAL A 104 -6.07 -1.94 -18.53
C VAL A 104 -5.16 -0.73 -18.73
N ASP A 105 -4.63 -0.25 -17.62
CA ASP A 105 -3.41 0.54 -17.53
C ASP A 105 -2.29 -0.40 -17.05
N ASP A 106 -1.34 -0.69 -17.94
CA ASP A 106 -0.25 -1.63 -17.67
C ASP A 106 0.59 -1.20 -16.46
N THR A 107 0.62 0.09 -16.10
CA THR A 107 1.38 0.54 -14.92
C THR A 107 0.69 0.19 -13.60
N MET A 108 -0.56 -0.25 -13.63
CA MET A 108 -1.30 -0.74 -12.46
C MET A 108 -1.28 -2.28 -12.36
N VAL A 109 -0.54 -2.97 -13.22
CA VAL A 109 -0.40 -4.43 -13.22
C VAL A 109 0.99 -4.79 -12.67
N PRO A 110 1.08 -5.41 -11.48
CA PRO A 110 2.37 -5.74 -10.91
C PRO A 110 3.04 -6.90 -11.65
N GLU A 111 4.37 -6.85 -11.75
CA GLU A 111 5.14 -8.02 -12.19
C GLU A 111 5.07 -9.15 -11.14
N PRO A 112 4.79 -10.40 -11.55
CA PRO A 112 4.76 -11.53 -10.62
C PRO A 112 6.12 -11.73 -9.92
N CYS A 113 6.11 -11.64 -8.60
CA CYS A 113 7.30 -11.84 -7.77
C CYS A 113 6.96 -12.63 -6.49
N VAL A 114 8.01 -13.12 -5.82
CA VAL A 114 7.93 -13.66 -4.46
C VAL A 114 8.32 -12.56 -3.49
N LEU A 115 7.60 -12.48 -2.37
CA LEU A 115 7.91 -11.53 -1.31
C LEU A 115 8.94 -12.11 -0.36
N HIS A 116 9.80 -11.24 0.15
CA HIS A 116 10.73 -11.51 1.24
C HIS A 116 10.44 -10.52 2.37
N PRO A 117 9.41 -10.76 3.20
CA PRO A 117 8.99 -9.82 4.22
C PRO A 117 10.08 -9.60 5.26
N GLU A 118 10.36 -8.34 5.59
CA GLU A 118 11.21 -7.95 6.70
C GLU A 118 10.38 -7.15 7.71
N GLN A 119 10.56 -7.47 9.00
CA GLN A 119 9.91 -6.70 10.06
C GLN A 119 10.80 -5.53 10.45
N VAL A 120 10.34 -4.32 10.13
CA VAL A 120 11.02 -3.07 10.48
C VAL A 120 10.26 -2.30 11.56
N LEU A 121 10.96 -1.40 12.25
CA LEU A 121 10.37 -0.48 13.22
C LEU A 121 10.21 0.90 12.58
N GLU A 122 8.98 1.41 12.58
CA GLU A 122 8.64 2.75 12.09
C GLU A 122 8.17 3.66 13.21
N TYR A 123 8.37 4.96 13.01
CA TYR A 123 7.83 6.00 13.88
C TYR A 123 6.90 6.95 13.12
N SER A 124 5.88 7.48 13.80
CA SER A 124 4.97 8.48 13.23
C SER A 124 5.73 9.70 12.74
N LEU A 125 5.37 10.21 11.56
CA LEU A 125 5.90 11.49 11.07
C LEU A 125 5.40 12.64 11.94
N ASP A 126 4.17 12.53 12.45
CA ASP A 126 3.57 13.49 13.38
C ASP A 126 4.09 13.22 14.80
N LEU A 127 5.23 13.84 15.12
CA LEU A 127 5.83 13.79 16.45
C LEU A 127 5.26 14.93 17.33
N PRO A 128 4.91 14.64 18.60
CA PRO A 128 4.63 15.68 19.58
C PRO A 128 5.76 16.71 19.68
N ASP A 129 5.42 17.98 19.88
CA ASP A 129 6.37 19.11 19.96
C ASP A 129 7.57 18.83 20.87
N GLU A 130 7.36 18.19 22.02
CA GLU A 130 8.42 17.87 22.98
C GLU A 130 9.43 16.84 22.44
N LEU A 131 8.98 15.91 21.60
CA LEU A 131 9.89 15.01 20.87
C LEU A 131 10.54 15.74 19.70
N TRP A 132 9.81 16.59 18.99
CA TRP A 132 10.36 17.34 17.87
C TRP A 132 11.48 18.30 18.29
N LYS A 133 11.34 18.98 19.43
CA LYS A 133 12.42 19.81 20.01
C LYS A 133 13.71 19.03 20.30
N ARG A 134 13.61 17.72 20.50
CA ARG A 134 14.76 16.84 20.77
C ARG A 134 15.36 16.24 19.49
N VAL A 135 14.54 15.94 18.50
CA VAL A 135 14.95 15.29 17.23
C VAL A 135 15.35 16.32 16.18
N GLY A 136 14.57 17.39 16.02
CA GLY A 136 14.74 18.42 15.00
C GLY A 136 16.15 19.01 14.88
N PRO A 137 16.90 19.26 15.98
CA PRO A 137 18.29 19.73 15.87
C PRO A 137 19.23 18.78 15.11
N TYR A 138 18.87 17.49 15.03
CA TYR A 138 19.62 16.45 14.34
C TYR A 138 19.06 16.12 12.95
N ASP A 139 17.84 16.58 12.66
CA ASP A 139 17.13 16.34 11.40
C ASP A 139 17.50 17.41 10.37
N GLN A 140 18.74 17.39 9.89
CA GLN A 140 19.28 18.39 8.97
C GLN A 140 19.67 17.76 7.63
N TRP A 141 19.06 18.26 6.55
CA TRP A 141 19.38 17.86 5.19
C TRP A 141 20.82 18.24 4.81
N GLY A 142 21.58 17.28 4.28
CA GLY A 142 22.97 17.46 3.87
C GLY A 142 23.97 17.04 4.95
N GLY A 143 23.50 16.62 6.12
CA GLY A 143 24.26 16.01 7.20
C GLY A 143 24.80 16.95 8.27
N THR A 144 25.15 16.36 9.41
CA THR A 144 25.72 17.06 10.57
C THR A 144 27.02 16.37 11.01
N GLU A 145 28.00 17.16 11.46
CA GLU A 145 29.22 16.62 12.08
C GLU A 145 28.91 16.18 13.51
N TRP A 146 29.13 14.90 13.79
CA TRP A 146 28.95 14.32 15.11
C TRP A 146 30.29 13.93 15.72
N ILE A 147 30.40 14.13 17.03
CA ILE A 147 31.59 13.75 17.81
C ILE A 147 31.18 12.67 18.81
N ARG A 148 31.74 11.47 18.68
CA ARG A 148 31.56 10.36 19.64
C ARG A 148 32.20 10.73 20.99
N GLY A 149 31.82 10.01 22.05
CA GLY A 149 32.40 10.19 23.39
C GLY A 149 33.93 9.97 23.45
N ASP A 150 34.53 9.34 22.44
CA ASP A 150 35.97 9.15 22.28
C ASP A 150 36.66 10.28 21.47
N GLY A 151 35.92 11.30 21.04
CA GLY A 151 36.43 12.41 20.23
C GLY A 151 36.44 12.17 18.71
N THR A 152 36.00 10.99 18.25
CA THR A 152 35.95 10.67 16.81
C THR A 152 34.86 11.48 16.13
N ARG A 153 35.24 12.22 15.08
CA ARG A 153 34.32 12.96 14.21
C ARG A 153 33.82 12.06 13.08
N PHE A 154 32.53 12.11 12.81
CA PHE A 154 31.91 11.44 11.68
C PHE A 154 30.76 12.28 11.13
N TRP A 155 30.54 12.17 9.84
CA TRP A 155 29.45 12.83 9.14
C TRP A 155 28.29 11.85 9.04
N TYR A 156 27.08 12.29 9.37
CA TYR A 156 25.88 11.50 9.18
C TYR A 156 24.78 12.38 8.61
N ASP A 157 24.16 11.91 7.53
CA ASP A 157 23.02 12.55 6.84
C ASP A 157 21.72 11.84 7.19
N LEU A 158 21.49 11.64 8.49
CA LEU A 158 20.24 11.04 8.98
C LEU A 158 19.14 12.09 8.97
N ASN A 159 18.04 11.75 8.32
CA ASN A 159 16.82 12.52 8.35
C ASN A 159 15.71 11.73 9.04
N TYR A 160 14.99 12.32 9.99
CA TYR A 160 13.94 11.61 10.73
C TYR A 160 12.84 11.11 9.80
N GLN A 161 12.38 11.95 8.87
CA GLN A 161 11.33 11.60 7.92
C GLN A 161 11.75 10.43 7.02
N TYR A 162 12.98 10.45 6.48
CA TYR A 162 13.43 9.47 5.49
C TYR A 162 14.19 8.28 6.05
N ASP A 163 14.72 8.32 7.27
CA ASP A 163 15.54 7.23 7.81
C ASP A 163 14.95 6.52 9.02
N LEU A 164 13.97 7.13 9.69
CA LEU A 164 13.41 6.58 10.94
C LEU A 164 11.88 6.52 10.94
N SER A 165 11.21 7.41 10.22
CA SER A 165 9.77 7.56 10.31
C SER A 165 9.01 6.54 9.43
N VAL A 166 8.34 7.00 8.38
CA VAL A 166 7.42 6.18 7.58
C VAL A 166 8.16 5.58 6.39
N ALA A 167 8.50 4.29 6.48
CA ALA A 167 9.23 3.59 5.42
C ALA A 167 8.52 3.71 4.05
N PRO A 168 9.28 3.88 2.95
CA PRO A 168 8.77 3.90 1.58
C PRO A 168 8.30 2.53 1.10
N GLY A 169 7.71 2.54 -0.09
CA GLY A 169 7.46 1.31 -0.82
C GLY A 169 6.25 0.52 -0.37
N THR A 170 6.33 -0.78 -0.64
CA THR A 170 5.29 -1.75 -0.37
C THR A 170 5.45 -2.31 1.03
N LYS A 171 4.42 -2.17 1.87
CA LYS A 171 4.46 -2.63 3.26
C LYS A 171 3.10 -3.03 3.81
N ALA A 172 3.10 -3.79 4.90
CA ALA A 172 1.92 -4.21 5.64
C ALA A 172 1.92 -3.63 7.07
N GLY A 173 0.87 -2.88 7.42
CA GLY A 173 0.78 -2.15 8.67
C GLY A 173 1.73 -0.95 8.75
N GLY A 174 2.06 -0.55 9.97
CA GLY A 174 2.91 0.62 10.23
C GLY A 174 2.13 1.94 10.15
N TRP A 175 2.82 3.00 9.74
CA TRP A 175 2.24 4.34 9.65
C TRP A 175 1.89 4.73 8.22
N ALA A 176 0.79 5.47 8.07
CA ALA A 176 0.38 6.04 6.80
C ALA A 176 1.31 7.18 6.37
N ARG A 177 1.53 7.27 5.06
CA ARG A 177 2.32 8.33 4.46
C ARG A 177 1.41 9.46 3.99
N TRP A 178 1.82 10.69 4.26
CA TRP A 178 1.06 11.90 3.94
C TRP A 178 2.01 12.90 3.27
N HIS A 179 1.91 13.05 1.95
CA HIS A 179 2.78 13.96 1.18
C HIS A 179 2.02 14.82 0.17
N ALA A 180 0.89 14.32 -0.33
CA ALA A 180 0.02 15.07 -1.24
C ALA A 180 -1.19 15.70 -0.53
N LYS A 181 -1.68 15.05 0.53
CA LYS A 181 -2.81 15.53 1.35
C LYS A 181 -2.42 15.60 2.82
N ASP A 182 -3.03 16.54 3.54
CA ASP A 182 -2.96 16.56 5.00
C ASP A 182 -3.65 15.32 5.60
N PRO A 183 -3.18 14.82 6.76
CA PRO A 183 -3.88 13.78 7.50
C PRO A 183 -5.33 14.15 7.80
N TYR A 184 -6.25 13.22 7.55
CA TYR A 184 -7.68 13.41 7.85
C TYR A 184 -8.28 12.19 8.57
N PRO A 185 -9.33 12.39 9.40
CA PRO A 185 -10.04 11.28 10.03
C PRO A 185 -10.67 10.36 9.00
N MET A 186 -10.53 9.06 9.21
CA MET A 186 -11.12 8.00 8.39
C MET A 186 -11.87 7.06 9.33
N PRO A 187 -13.06 7.45 9.83
CA PRO A 187 -13.86 6.57 10.66
C PRO A 187 -14.43 5.42 9.82
N CYS A 188 -14.36 4.20 10.34
CA CYS A 188 -14.99 3.04 9.73
C CYS A 188 -16.50 3.25 9.62
N ALA A 189 -17.07 3.05 8.43
CA ALA A 189 -18.50 3.16 8.20
C ALA A 189 -19.33 2.16 9.03
N GLY A 190 -18.76 1.00 9.41
CA GLY A 190 -19.45 -0.04 10.18
C GLY A 190 -19.51 0.22 11.69
N CYS A 191 -18.44 0.74 12.31
CA CYS A 191 -18.36 0.89 13.78
C CYS A 191 -17.83 2.26 14.27
N GLY A 192 -17.48 3.17 13.37
CA GLY A 192 -16.98 4.51 13.71
C GLY A 192 -15.53 4.57 14.23
N ARG A 193 -14.85 3.43 14.39
CA ARG A 193 -13.44 3.40 14.80
C ARG A 193 -12.55 3.96 13.68
N GLN A 194 -11.55 4.77 14.02
CA GLN A 194 -10.54 5.23 13.07
C GLN A 194 -9.88 4.02 12.38
N LEU A 195 -9.86 4.03 11.05
CA LEU A 195 -9.19 3.02 10.26
C LEU A 195 -7.67 3.13 10.44
N GLU A 196 -6.99 1.99 10.35
CA GLU A 196 -5.54 1.88 10.43
C GLU A 196 -4.98 1.48 9.05
N LEU A 197 -3.70 1.76 8.79
CA LEU A 197 -3.06 1.33 7.55
C LEU A 197 -3.01 -0.21 7.53
N LEU A 198 -3.56 -0.82 6.48
CA LEU A 198 -3.44 -2.25 6.22
C LEU A 198 -2.23 -2.52 5.32
N LEU A 199 -2.19 -1.85 4.17
CA LEU A 199 -1.18 -2.04 3.14
C LEU A 199 -0.84 -0.71 2.47
N SER A 200 0.41 -0.54 2.07
CA SER A 200 0.82 0.47 1.10
C SER A 200 1.51 -0.24 -0.07
N PHE A 201 1.33 0.30 -1.27
CA PHE A 201 2.02 -0.08 -2.49
C PHE A 201 2.68 1.18 -3.05
N GLY A 202 4.01 1.24 -3.03
CA GLY A 202 4.76 2.35 -3.59
C GLY A 202 5.08 2.13 -5.07
N SER A 203 5.12 3.21 -5.84
CA SER A 203 5.74 3.18 -7.18
C SER A 203 7.27 3.04 -7.11
N VAL A 204 7.84 3.40 -5.96
CA VAL A 204 9.27 3.32 -5.65
C VAL A 204 9.41 2.71 -4.25
N GLU A 205 10.30 1.73 -4.12
CA GLU A 205 10.57 1.00 -2.87
C GLU A 205 11.60 1.72 -1.97
N ARG A 206 12.07 2.89 -2.38
CA ARG A 206 13.16 3.65 -1.77
C ARG A 206 12.80 5.14 -1.72
N ASP A 207 13.52 5.87 -0.88
CA ASP A 207 13.45 7.32 -0.79
C ASP A 207 14.84 7.95 -0.86
N ASP A 208 14.88 9.27 -0.70
CA ASP A 208 16.10 10.08 -0.78
C ASP A 208 16.88 10.13 0.55
N GLY A 209 16.58 9.25 1.51
CA GLY A 209 17.26 9.18 2.80
C GLY A 209 18.70 8.64 2.72
N ALA A 210 19.32 8.40 3.87
CA ALA A 210 20.65 7.79 3.96
C ALA A 210 20.68 6.30 3.54
N GLY A 211 19.55 5.77 3.07
CA GLY A 211 19.39 4.40 2.62
C GLY A 211 19.01 3.43 3.73
N SER A 212 18.48 3.92 4.86
CA SER A 212 18.07 3.07 6.00
C SER A 212 17.00 2.05 5.63
N TRP A 213 16.23 2.30 4.57
CA TRP A 213 15.20 1.41 4.03
C TRP A 213 15.64 0.63 2.79
N ASN A 214 16.88 0.82 2.34
CA ASN A 214 17.38 0.13 1.15
C ASN A 214 17.65 -1.33 1.48
N THR A 215 17.02 -2.24 0.74
CA THR A 215 17.43 -3.64 0.78
C THR A 215 18.78 -3.79 0.09
N GLU A 216 19.71 -4.52 0.71
CA GLU A 216 21.04 -4.79 0.15
C GLU A 216 20.99 -5.71 -1.10
N GLU A 217 19.84 -6.36 -1.34
CA GLU A 217 19.75 -7.49 -2.26
C GLU A 217 19.45 -7.11 -3.73
N ARG A 218 18.90 -5.92 -4.01
CA ARG A 218 18.50 -5.54 -5.39
C ARG A 218 18.69 -4.05 -5.68
N ASP A 219 19.43 -3.73 -6.73
CA ASP A 219 19.65 -2.35 -7.24
C ASP A 219 18.52 -1.86 -8.17
N ASP A 220 17.32 -2.44 -8.04
CA ASP A 220 16.12 -2.01 -8.77
C ASP A 220 15.19 -1.23 -7.85
N TRP A 221 14.75 -0.08 -8.34
CA TRP A 221 13.99 0.95 -7.68
C TRP A 221 12.48 0.77 -7.94
N ARG A 222 12.12 -0.01 -8.98
CA ARG A 222 10.73 -0.31 -9.37
C ARG A 222 10.47 -1.81 -9.38
N ILE A 223 10.77 -2.46 -8.25
CA ILE A 223 10.73 -3.92 -8.08
C ILE A 223 9.35 -4.53 -8.43
N THR A 224 8.26 -3.79 -8.20
CA THR A 224 6.89 -4.21 -8.49
C THR A 224 6.41 -3.81 -9.88
N CYS A 225 7.16 -2.95 -10.59
CA CYS A 225 6.78 -2.26 -11.83
C CYS A 225 5.49 -1.42 -11.76
N LEU A 226 4.98 -1.17 -10.56
CA LEU A 226 3.81 -0.32 -10.35
C LEU A 226 4.18 1.15 -10.56
N THR A 227 3.30 1.89 -11.23
CA THR A 227 3.25 3.35 -11.17
C THR A 227 1.85 3.76 -10.77
N LEU A 228 1.73 4.33 -9.59
CA LEU A 228 0.47 4.67 -8.94
C LEU A 228 0.36 6.18 -8.77
N GLY A 229 -0.74 6.75 -9.26
CA GLY A 229 -0.92 8.20 -9.30
C GLY A 229 0.15 8.85 -10.19
N ARG A 230 0.84 9.87 -9.68
CA ARG A 230 1.96 10.53 -10.38
C ARG A 230 3.33 10.01 -9.91
N GLY A 231 3.41 8.72 -9.59
CA GLY A 231 4.62 8.07 -9.09
C GLY A 231 4.72 8.04 -7.57
N GLY A 232 3.59 8.14 -6.87
CA GLY A 232 3.52 8.06 -5.41
C GLY A 232 3.13 6.66 -4.95
N ASP A 233 2.12 6.56 -4.10
CA ASP A 233 1.69 5.33 -3.45
C ASP A 233 0.16 5.18 -3.38
N LEU A 234 -0.29 3.92 -3.36
CA LEU A 234 -1.64 3.53 -3.00
C LEU A 234 -1.62 2.97 -1.57
N GLN A 235 -2.43 3.54 -0.69
CA GLN A 235 -2.61 3.08 0.68
C GLN A 235 -4.03 2.54 0.87
N ILE A 236 -4.13 1.39 1.54
CA ILE A 236 -5.38 0.72 1.87
C ILE A 236 -5.52 0.70 3.39
N PHE A 237 -6.64 1.22 3.88
CA PHE A 237 -6.95 1.31 5.30
C PHE A 237 -8.09 0.38 5.66
N TYR A 238 -7.99 -0.25 6.82
CA TYR A 238 -8.96 -1.24 7.30
C TYR A 238 -9.38 -0.98 8.74
N CYS A 239 -10.50 -1.60 9.13
CA CYS A 239 -11.03 -1.47 10.48
C CYS A 239 -10.28 -2.41 11.43
N PRO A 240 -9.62 -1.89 12.47
CA PRO A 240 -8.86 -2.72 13.41
C PRO A 240 -9.76 -3.55 14.34
N SER A 241 -11.05 -3.22 14.44
CA SER A 241 -12.03 -3.99 15.22
C SER A 241 -12.62 -5.16 14.43
N ASP A 242 -12.80 -4.99 13.11
CA ASP A 242 -13.31 -6.03 12.23
C ASP A 242 -12.77 -5.83 10.80
N PRO A 243 -11.77 -6.63 10.38
CA PRO A 243 -11.17 -6.52 9.04
C PRO A 243 -12.13 -6.74 7.87
N THR A 244 -13.35 -7.22 8.12
CA THR A 244 -14.39 -7.44 7.11
C THR A 244 -15.26 -6.21 6.86
N HIS A 245 -15.16 -5.17 7.70
CA HIS A 245 -15.81 -3.89 7.45
C HIS A 245 -15.25 -3.20 6.19
N PRO A 246 -16.00 -2.22 5.62
CA PRO A 246 -15.53 -1.46 4.47
C PRO A 246 -14.14 -0.85 4.72
N HIS A 247 -13.28 -0.99 3.71
CA HIS A 247 -11.95 -0.40 3.66
C HIS A 247 -12.00 0.98 3.00
N HIS A 248 -10.97 1.78 3.22
CA HIS A 248 -10.78 3.07 2.54
C HIS A 248 -9.50 3.00 1.72
N VAL A 249 -9.47 3.61 0.54
CA VAL A 249 -8.26 3.67 -0.29
C VAL A 249 -7.81 5.10 -0.47
N MET A 250 -6.51 5.33 -0.54
CA MET A 250 -5.96 6.66 -0.71
C MET A 250 -4.76 6.59 -1.65
N VAL A 251 -4.82 7.33 -2.73
CA VAL A 251 -3.64 7.61 -3.55
C VAL A 251 -3.00 8.89 -3.04
N GLN A 252 -1.71 8.82 -2.74
CA GLN A 252 -0.85 9.97 -2.49
C GLN A 252 0.11 10.03 -3.67
N GLY A 253 0.16 11.12 -4.43
CA GLY A 253 0.99 11.23 -5.63
C GLY A 253 1.33 12.65 -5.98
#